data_AF-A0A7K0PVR7-F1
#
_entry.id   AF-A0A7K0PVR7-F1
#
_cell.length_a   1.000
_cell.length_b   1.000
_cell.length_c   1.000
_cell.angle_alpha   90.00
_cell.angle_beta   90.00
_cell.angle_gamma   90.00
#
_symmetry.space_group_name_H-M   'P 1'
#
loop_
_entity.id
_entity.type
_entity.pdbx_description
1 polymer ?
#
loop_
_entity_poly.entity_id
_entity_poly.type
_entity_poly.pdbx_seq_one_letter_code
_entity_poly.pdbx_strand_id
1 'polypeptide(L)'
;IRFYLGEEPVLDAVPTWVLADEADYAAVRDRLGELVVKPVDGYGGQGVVFGPTCSAAELAELQAEVAATPHRFVAQEPVDFSTVPTLVDGVVQPRRADLRVFAVAGAVTRAVPAPLTRVALEEGSLLVNSSRGGGSKDTWLLP
;
A
#
# COMPACT_ATOMS: atom_id res chain seq x y z
N ILE A 1 11.09 -10.51 12.64
CA ILE A 1 10.99 -12.00 12.75
C ILE A 1 12.22 -12.67 13.37
N ARG A 2 13.44 -12.14 13.17
CA ARG A 2 14.71 -12.69 13.69
C ARG A 2 14.68 -13.06 15.19
N PHE A 3 14.11 -12.20 16.03
CA PHE A 3 13.99 -12.48 17.48
C PHE A 3 13.19 -13.76 17.79
N TYR A 4 12.11 -14.02 17.05
CA TYR A 4 11.21 -15.14 17.32
C TYR A 4 11.59 -16.42 16.58
N LEU A 5 12.09 -16.30 15.33
CA LEU A 5 12.37 -17.44 14.45
C LEU A 5 13.86 -17.74 14.29
N GLY A 6 14.76 -16.81 14.65
CA GLY A 6 16.20 -16.94 14.34
C GLY A 6 16.51 -16.87 12.85
N GLU A 7 15.54 -16.46 12.01
CA GLU A 7 15.61 -16.49 10.55
C GLU A 7 15.62 -15.08 9.94
N GLU A 8 16.17 -14.99 8.74
CA GLU A 8 16.08 -13.80 7.89
C GLU A 8 14.70 -13.70 7.20
N PRO A 9 14.11 -12.49 7.10
CA PRO A 9 12.89 -12.30 6.32
C PRO A 9 13.07 -12.73 4.87
N VAL A 10 12.20 -13.62 4.40
CA VAL A 10 12.12 -14.00 2.99
C VAL A 10 11.42 -12.91 2.17
N LEU A 11 10.50 -12.17 2.81
CA LEU A 11 9.80 -11.04 2.21
C LEU A 11 10.19 -9.77 2.95
N ASP A 12 10.58 -8.76 2.19
CA ASP A 12 10.88 -7.44 2.72
C ASP A 12 9.60 -6.70 3.11
N ALA A 13 9.74 -5.81 4.09
CA ALA A 13 8.71 -4.84 4.44
C ALA A 13 9.03 -3.50 3.78
N VAL A 14 8.00 -2.77 3.38
CA VAL A 14 8.15 -1.37 2.96
C VAL A 14 8.59 -0.54 4.17
N PRO A 15 9.66 0.26 4.07
CA PRO A 15 10.03 1.19 5.13
C PRO A 15 8.82 2.04 5.53
N THR A 16 8.47 1.99 6.81
CA THR A 16 7.24 2.57 7.35
C THR A 16 7.57 3.29 8.64
N TRP A 17 7.12 4.54 8.75
CA TRP A 17 7.23 5.38 9.94
C TRP A 17 5.87 5.49 10.61
N VAL A 18 5.81 5.18 11.90
CA VAL A 18 4.61 5.33 12.71
C VAL A 18 4.64 6.73 13.30
N LEU A 19 3.82 7.64 12.79
CA LEU A 19 3.91 9.05 13.15
C LEU A 19 3.41 9.34 14.58
N ALA A 20 2.87 8.33 15.29
CA ALA A 20 2.65 8.40 16.73
C ALA A 20 3.96 8.46 17.53
N ASP A 21 5.05 7.92 16.99
CA ASP A 21 6.38 8.01 17.58
C ASP A 21 7.06 9.32 17.16
N GLU A 22 7.61 10.04 18.14
CA GLU A 22 8.17 11.38 17.92
C GLU A 22 9.43 11.34 17.04
N ALA A 23 10.26 10.30 17.17
CA ALA A 23 11.47 10.16 16.37
C ALA A 23 11.13 9.82 14.91
N ASP A 24 10.18 8.92 14.70
CA ASP A 24 9.67 8.60 13.36
C ASP A 24 9.04 9.82 12.70
N TYR A 25 8.19 10.56 13.42
CA TYR A 25 7.56 11.77 12.88
C TYR A 25 8.60 12.84 12.53
N ALA A 26 9.56 13.09 13.43
CA ALA A 26 10.64 14.05 13.18
C ALA A 26 11.48 13.68 11.96
N ALA A 27 11.67 12.38 11.68
CA ALA A 27 12.44 11.91 10.54
C ALA A 27 11.77 12.20 9.18
N VAL A 28 10.43 12.34 9.13
CA VAL A 28 9.69 12.39 7.86
C VAL A 28 8.81 13.62 7.63
N ARG A 29 8.48 14.39 8.67
CA ARG A 29 7.52 15.52 8.58
C ARG A 29 7.85 16.55 7.49
N ASP A 30 9.15 16.77 7.23
CA ASP A 30 9.63 17.76 6.27
C ASP A 30 9.71 17.22 4.83
N ARG A 31 9.45 15.92 4.63
CA ARG A 31 9.48 15.24 3.33
C ARG A 31 8.24 14.40 3.03
N LEU A 32 7.09 14.73 3.64
CA LEU A 32 5.82 14.02 3.37
C LEU A 32 5.42 14.03 1.89
N GLY A 33 5.88 15.03 1.11
CA GLY A 33 5.68 15.11 -0.34
C GLY A 33 6.45 14.06 -1.14
N GLU A 34 7.34 13.30 -0.50
CA GLU A 34 8.08 12.20 -1.14
C GLU A 34 7.49 10.83 -0.76
N LEU A 35 6.56 10.80 0.20
CA LEU A 35 6.09 9.58 0.85
C LEU A 35 4.63 9.29 0.53
N VAL A 36 4.20 8.07 0.82
CA VAL A 36 2.79 7.69 0.84
C VAL A 36 2.30 7.77 2.28
N VAL A 37 1.37 8.68 2.55
CA VAL A 37 0.80 8.89 3.88
C VAL A 37 -0.56 8.21 3.96
N LYS A 38 -0.79 7.44 5.04
CA LYS A 38 -1.98 6.61 5.21
C LYS A 38 -2.56 6.78 6.62
N PRO A 39 -3.89 6.93 6.76
CA PRO A 39 -4.53 6.83 8.07
C PRO A 39 -4.40 5.42 8.63
N VAL A 40 -4.15 5.30 9.93
CA VAL A 40 -4.04 4.02 10.65
C VAL A 40 -5.40 3.31 10.70
N ASP A 41 -6.48 4.06 10.84
CA ASP A 41 -7.88 3.59 10.86
C ASP A 41 -8.49 3.48 9.46
N GLY A 42 -7.70 3.71 8.40
CA GLY A 42 -8.15 3.68 7.03
C GLY A 42 -8.55 2.28 6.57
N TYR A 43 -9.82 2.11 6.19
CA TYR A 43 -10.26 0.90 5.49
C TYR A 43 -10.29 1.13 3.97
N GLY A 44 -9.81 0.14 3.23
CA GLY A 44 -9.94 0.10 1.78
C GLY A 44 -9.33 1.32 1.07
N GLY A 45 -8.16 1.80 1.51
CA GLY A 45 -7.43 2.88 0.84
C GLY A 45 -8.03 4.29 0.98
N GLN A 46 -9.05 4.47 1.82
CA GLN A 46 -9.57 5.80 2.11
C GLN A 46 -8.54 6.64 2.88
N GLY A 47 -8.38 7.90 2.45
CA GLY A 47 -7.42 8.84 3.03
C GLY A 47 -5.94 8.57 2.70
N VAL A 48 -5.64 7.58 1.84
CA VAL A 48 -4.27 7.38 1.35
C VAL A 48 -3.89 8.53 0.42
N VAL A 49 -2.83 9.24 0.76
CA VAL A 49 -2.29 10.35 -0.02
C VAL A 49 -0.92 9.97 -0.56
N PHE A 50 -0.74 10.12 -1.86
CA PHE A 50 0.55 9.94 -2.53
C PHE A 50 1.23 11.29 -2.62
N GLY A 51 2.10 11.59 -1.66
CA GLY A 51 2.82 12.87 -1.58
C GLY A 51 3.43 13.32 -2.91
N PRO A 52 4.10 12.44 -3.69
CA PRO A 52 4.72 12.81 -4.96
C PRO A 52 3.74 13.31 -6.04
N THR A 53 2.45 13.01 -5.90
CA THR A 53 1.42 13.43 -6.85
C THR A 53 0.61 14.62 -6.36
N CYS A 54 0.83 15.09 -5.14
CA CYS A 54 0.12 16.23 -4.58
C CYS A 54 0.59 17.54 -5.22
N SER A 55 -0.38 18.42 -5.47
CA SER A 55 -0.09 19.84 -5.64
C SER A 55 0.46 20.45 -4.35
N ALA A 56 1.07 21.63 -4.46
CA ALA A 56 1.59 22.35 -3.28
C ALA A 56 0.50 22.67 -2.24
N ALA A 57 -0.74 22.91 -2.69
CA ALA A 57 -1.87 23.17 -1.80
C ALA A 57 -2.28 21.92 -1.02
N GLU A 58 -2.46 20.79 -1.73
CA GLU A 58 -2.81 19.50 -1.12
C GLU A 58 -1.73 19.02 -0.16
N LEU A 59 -0.45 19.24 -0.49
CA LEU A 59 0.65 18.89 0.39
C LEU A 59 0.66 19.73 1.68
N ALA A 60 0.36 21.04 1.57
CA ALA A 60 0.26 21.90 2.75
C ALA A 60 -0.91 21.51 3.66
N GLU A 61 -2.05 21.12 3.09
CA GLU A 61 -3.20 20.58 3.82
C GLU A 61 -2.83 19.29 4.55
N LEU A 62 -2.18 18.34 3.84
CA LEU A 62 -1.70 17.08 4.42
C LEU A 62 -0.73 17.34 5.58
N GLN A 63 0.24 18.24 5.41
CA GLN A 63 1.19 18.59 6.45
C GLN A 63 0.50 19.16 7.70
N ALA A 64 -0.49 20.04 7.51
CA ALA A 64 -1.25 20.61 8.61
C ALA A 64 -2.09 19.55 9.34
N GLU A 65 -2.75 18.65 8.61
CA GLU A 65 -3.56 17.56 9.18
C GLU A 65 -2.70 16.58 9.99
N VAL A 66 -1.57 16.15 9.41
CA VAL A 66 -0.63 15.25 10.07
C VAL A 66 -0.02 15.92 11.31
N ALA A 67 0.39 17.19 11.23
CA ALA A 67 0.94 17.90 12.38
C ALA A 67 -0.08 18.05 13.53
N ALA A 68 -1.36 18.20 13.22
CA ALA A 68 -2.42 18.31 14.22
C ALA A 68 -2.69 16.97 14.94
N THR A 69 -2.60 15.84 14.22
CA THR A 69 -2.93 14.51 14.77
C THR A 69 -2.00 13.40 14.26
N PRO A 70 -0.69 13.45 14.54
CA PRO A 70 0.29 12.60 13.87
C PRO A 70 0.08 11.11 14.19
N HIS A 71 -0.40 10.78 15.39
CA HIS A 71 -0.75 9.41 15.80
C HIS A 71 -1.80 8.71 14.92
N ARG A 72 -2.55 9.45 14.11
CA ARG A 72 -3.54 8.88 13.18
C ARG A 72 -2.93 8.40 11.87
N PHE A 73 -1.64 8.61 11.63
CA PHE A 73 -1.02 8.38 10.35
C PHE A 73 0.23 7.50 10.43
N VAL A 74 0.49 6.83 9.32
CA VAL A 74 1.79 6.26 8.98
C VAL A 74 2.29 6.87 7.67
N ALA A 75 3.60 7.00 7.53
CA ALA A 75 4.22 7.34 6.25
C ALA A 75 5.02 6.12 5.74
N GLN A 76 5.03 5.91 4.43
CA GLN A 76 5.75 4.81 3.80
C GLN A 76 6.54 5.30 2.59
N GLU A 77 7.68 4.67 2.33
CA GLU A 77 8.36 4.86 1.05
C GLU A 77 7.42 4.44 -0.10
N PRO A 78 7.41 5.19 -1.22
CA PRO A 78 6.66 4.78 -2.41
C PRO A 78 7.14 3.42 -2.91
N VAL A 79 6.18 2.58 -3.30
CA VAL A 79 6.45 1.29 -3.93
C VAL A 79 6.04 1.38 -5.39
N ASP A 80 6.91 0.94 -6.28
CA ASP A 80 6.56 0.76 -7.68
C ASP A 80 5.81 -0.57 -7.84
N PHE A 81 4.52 -0.48 -8.14
CA PHE A 81 3.68 -1.67 -8.29
C PHE A 81 3.92 -2.30 -9.66
N SER A 82 4.09 -3.62 -9.67
CA SER A 82 4.09 -4.39 -10.91
C SER A 82 2.76 -4.19 -11.67
N THR A 83 2.85 -4.19 -13.00
CA THR A 83 1.69 -4.10 -13.87
C THR A 83 1.32 -5.46 -14.47
N VAL A 84 0.03 -5.70 -14.64
CA VAL A 84 -0.53 -6.87 -15.33
C VAL A 84 -1.34 -6.42 -16.56
N PRO A 85 -1.32 -7.19 -17.67
CA PRO A 85 -2.14 -6.89 -18.84
C PRO A 85 -3.63 -6.89 -18.51
N THR A 86 -4.32 -5.79 -18.83
CA THR A 86 -5.72 -5.61 -18.50
C THR A 86 -6.45 -5.02 -19.70
N LEU A 87 -7.58 -5.65 -20.07
CA LEU A 87 -8.43 -5.17 -21.14
C LEU A 87 -9.31 -4.03 -20.62
N VAL A 88 -9.08 -2.81 -21.11
CA VAL A 88 -9.85 -1.62 -20.80
C VAL A 88 -10.32 -1.03 -22.13
N ASP A 89 -11.62 -0.81 -22.27
CA ASP A 89 -12.24 -0.24 -23.49
C ASP A 89 -11.82 -0.95 -24.79
N GLY A 90 -11.67 -2.28 -24.73
CA GLY A 90 -11.30 -3.11 -25.88
C GLY A 90 -9.81 -3.13 -26.22
N VAL A 91 -8.95 -2.45 -25.46
CA VAL A 91 -7.51 -2.41 -25.66
C VAL A 91 -6.78 -3.02 -24.47
N VAL A 92 -5.76 -3.85 -24.72
CA VAL A 92 -4.92 -4.40 -23.66
C VAL A 92 -3.89 -3.36 -23.25
N GLN A 93 -3.93 -2.96 -21.99
CA GLN A 93 -3.02 -1.98 -21.43
C GLN A 93 -2.43 -2.48 -20.09
N PRO A 94 -1.22 -2.05 -19.71
CA PRO A 94 -0.68 -2.35 -18.40
C PRO A 94 -1.50 -1.63 -17.32
N ARG A 95 -1.83 -2.34 -16.25
CA ARG A 95 -2.45 -1.78 -15.06
C ARG A 95 -1.78 -2.31 -13.81
N ARG A 96 -1.58 -1.44 -12.82
CA ARG A 96 -0.96 -1.80 -11.55
C ARG A 96 -1.81 -2.81 -10.80
N ALA A 97 -1.15 -3.77 -10.17
CA ALA A 97 -1.81 -4.81 -9.42
C ALA A 97 -1.14 -5.05 -8.07
N ASP A 98 -1.92 -5.55 -7.13
CA ASP A 98 -1.41 -6.16 -5.92
C ASP A 98 -1.98 -7.56 -5.70
N LEU A 99 -1.27 -8.33 -4.89
CA LEU A 99 -1.60 -9.71 -4.58
C LEU A 99 -1.89 -9.85 -3.09
N ARG A 100 -3.08 -10.34 -2.76
CA ARG A 100 -3.43 -10.72 -1.39
C ARG A 100 -3.34 -12.24 -1.24
N VAL A 101 -2.39 -12.68 -0.42
CA VAL A 101 -2.25 -14.08 -0.01
C VAL A 101 -2.93 -14.28 1.34
N PHE A 102 -3.58 -15.42 1.52
CA PHE A 102 -4.22 -15.80 2.77
C PHE A 102 -3.40 -16.88 3.46
N ALA A 103 -2.94 -16.61 4.68
CA ALA A 103 -2.30 -17.60 5.54
C ALA A 103 -3.25 -18.06 6.63
N VAL A 104 -3.34 -19.37 6.87
CA VAL A 104 -4.17 -19.97 7.93
C VAL A 104 -3.25 -20.66 8.92
N ALA A 105 -3.34 -20.26 10.18
CA ALA A 105 -2.65 -20.91 11.29
C ALA A 105 -3.61 -21.84 12.04
N GLY A 106 -3.23 -23.12 12.12
CA GLY A 106 -3.88 -24.14 12.94
C GLY A 106 -2.83 -25.00 13.63
N ALA A 107 -2.98 -26.33 13.58
CA ALA A 107 -1.88 -27.24 13.98
C ALA A 107 -0.60 -27.01 13.15
N VAL A 108 -0.76 -26.55 11.90
CA VAL A 108 0.32 -26.12 11.02
C VAL A 108 -0.10 -24.80 10.36
N THR A 109 0.86 -23.90 10.13
CA THR A 109 0.64 -22.67 9.36
C THR A 109 0.88 -22.92 7.88
N ARG A 110 -0.06 -22.52 7.02
CA ARG A 110 0.07 -22.65 5.57
C ARG A 110 -0.53 -21.46 4.82
N ALA A 111 0.05 -21.13 3.67
CA ALA A 111 -0.61 -20.27 2.70
C ALA A 111 -1.68 -21.08 1.94
N VAL A 112 -2.84 -20.46 1.71
CA VAL A 112 -3.91 -21.04 0.91
C VAL A 112 -3.60 -20.78 -0.57
N PRO A 113 -3.67 -21.79 -1.46
CA PRO A 113 -3.42 -21.62 -2.89
C PRO A 113 -4.63 -20.96 -3.60
N ALA A 114 -5.15 -19.88 -3.02
CA ALA A 114 -6.25 -19.09 -3.53
C ALA A 114 -6.00 -17.60 -3.25
N PRO A 115 -4.92 -17.01 -3.82
CA PRO A 115 -4.65 -15.61 -3.62
C PRO A 115 -5.62 -14.76 -4.46
N LEU A 116 -5.82 -13.51 -4.04
CA LEU A 116 -6.67 -12.53 -4.72
C LEU A 116 -5.78 -11.49 -5.38
N THR A 117 -5.77 -11.43 -6.72
CA THR A 117 -5.16 -10.33 -7.46
C THR A 117 -6.16 -9.20 -7.63
N ARG A 118 -5.77 -7.98 -7.26
CA ARG A 118 -6.54 -6.75 -7.49
C ARG A 118 -5.81 -5.86 -8.47
N VAL A 119 -6.56 -5.11 -9.26
CA VAL A 119 -6.03 -4.29 -10.36
C VAL A 119 -6.67 -2.91 -10.32
N ALA A 120 -5.85 -1.86 -10.45
CA ALA A 120 -6.35 -0.49 -10.64
C ALA A 120 -6.82 -0.35 -12.10
N LEU A 121 -8.10 -0.11 -12.35
CA LEU A 121 -8.62 -0.01 -13.73
C LEU A 121 -8.36 1.37 -14.36
N GLU A 122 -8.33 2.40 -13.53
CA GLU A 122 -7.99 3.77 -13.93
C GLU A 122 -6.50 3.86 -14.33
N GLU A 123 -6.24 4.51 -15.45
CA GLU A 123 -4.87 4.71 -15.96
C GLU A 123 -4.05 5.54 -14.97
N GLY A 124 -2.81 5.13 -14.71
CA GLY A 124 -1.91 5.86 -13.81
C GLY A 124 -2.30 5.81 -12.32
N SER A 125 -3.42 5.19 -11.95
CA SER A 125 -3.83 5.04 -10.55
C SER A 125 -2.92 4.07 -9.80
N LEU A 126 -2.62 4.40 -8.54
CA LEU A 126 -1.93 3.55 -7.56
C LEU A 126 -2.93 2.88 -6.59
N LEU A 127 -4.22 3.19 -6.74
CA LEU A 127 -5.29 2.68 -5.88
C LEU A 127 -5.92 1.43 -6.50
N VAL A 128 -5.55 0.27 -5.95
CA VAL A 128 -6.05 -1.06 -6.37
C VAL A 128 -7.23 -1.56 -5.53
N ASN A 129 -7.83 -0.69 -4.71
CA ASN A 129 -8.97 -1.02 -3.85
C ASN A 129 -10.27 -1.13 -4.65
N SER A 130 -11.06 -2.18 -4.39
CA SER A 130 -12.34 -2.40 -5.08
C SER A 130 -13.38 -1.32 -4.79
N SER A 131 -13.31 -0.65 -3.64
CA SER A 131 -14.20 0.47 -3.28
C SER A 131 -13.99 1.74 -4.12
N ARG A 132 -12.93 1.84 -4.92
CA ARG A 132 -12.65 2.98 -5.81
C ARG A 132 -12.30 2.53 -7.23
N GLY A 133 -13.08 1.60 -7.78
CA GLY A 133 -12.92 1.18 -9.18
C GLY A 133 -11.81 0.15 -9.42
N GLY A 134 -11.30 -0.49 -8.37
CA GLY A 134 -10.40 -1.63 -8.49
C GLY A 134 -11.15 -2.87 -9.01
N GLY A 135 -10.60 -3.50 -10.04
CA GLY A 135 -11.03 -4.82 -10.52
C GLY A 135 -10.30 -5.96 -9.80
N SER A 136 -10.74 -7.19 -10.07
CA SER A 136 -10.04 -8.40 -9.63
C SER A 136 -9.68 -9.27 -10.82
N LYS A 137 -8.59 -10.03 -10.69
CA LYS A 137 -8.21 -11.08 -11.64
C LYS A 137 -8.05 -12.40 -10.91
N ASP A 138 -8.32 -13.47 -11.64
CA ASP A 138 -7.89 -14.80 -11.22
C ASP A 138 -6.36 -14.87 -11.16
N THR A 139 -5.84 -15.65 -10.22
CA THR A 139 -4.40 -15.82 -10.02
C THR A 139 -4.04 -17.29 -10.21
N TRP A 140 -3.35 -17.59 -11.29
CA TRP A 140 -2.96 -18.95 -11.61
C TRP A 140 -1.66 -19.32 -10.88
N LEU A 141 -1.74 -20.32 -10.02
CA LEU A 141 -0.59 -21.00 -9.44
C LEU A 141 -0.31 -22.23 -10.29
N LEU A 142 0.81 -22.21 -11.02
CA LEU A 142 1.22 -23.33 -11.84
C LEU A 142 1.87 -24.43 -10.98
N PRO A 143 1.63 -25.71 -11.29
CA PRO A 143 2.21 -26.84 -10.57
C PRO A 143 3.70 -27.03 -10.85
#